data_AF-A0A958HNU1-F1
#
_entry.id   AF-A0A958HNU1-F1
#
_cell.length_a   1.000
_cell.length_b   1.000
_cell.length_c   1.000
_cell.angle_alpha   90.00
_cell.angle_beta   90.00
_cell.angle_gamma   90.00
#
_symmetry.space_group_name_H-M   'P 1'
#
loop_
_entity.id
_entity.type
_entity.pdbx_description
1 polymer ?
#
loop_
_entity_poly.entity_id
_entity_poly.type
_entity_poly.pdbx_seq_one_letter_code
_entity_poly.pdbx_strand_id
1 'polypeptide(L)'
;MNDLASALATVLRQPDPAALVSLQEALLASVPAGSARSQALATTAGFYDYLLELEGKLTARQLSELATWLDVAAMGLVAFENVISGQATDLSSMLTGLLAESAMVAASRQHVKAWEAEAKIPHDRAAWHLRAAYWRLSEERQPDLPVDQRLARLRSLVEPANATTVSSEQIVLLGQLFQLLLLVQISPLLPAAQSESSEDGGA
;
A
#
# COMPACT_ATOMS: atom_id res chain seq x y z
N MET A 1 15.32 8.70 14.08
CA MET A 1 14.24 8.47 13.09
C MET A 1 13.07 7.84 13.81
N ASN A 2 11.86 8.37 13.62
CA ASN A 2 10.67 7.92 14.33
C ASN A 2 10.38 6.45 13.97
N ASP A 3 10.15 5.59 14.97
CA ASP A 3 9.97 4.14 14.79
C ASP A 3 8.88 3.81 13.74
N LEU A 4 7.77 4.57 13.78
CA LEU A 4 6.68 4.48 12.79
C LEU A 4 7.10 4.85 11.35
N ALA A 5 7.92 5.88 11.18
CA ALA A 5 8.38 6.28 9.84
C ALA A 5 9.33 5.22 9.25
N SER A 6 10.19 4.65 10.09
CA SER A 6 11.09 3.56 9.67
C SER A 6 10.31 2.30 9.32
N ALA A 7 9.36 1.89 10.15
CA ALA A 7 8.53 0.71 9.90
C ALA A 7 7.69 0.86 8.62
N LEU A 8 7.11 2.04 8.40
CA LEU A 8 6.40 2.33 7.15
C LEU A 8 7.35 2.23 5.96
N ALA A 9 8.51 2.90 6.00
CA ALA A 9 9.49 2.85 4.91
C ALA A 9 9.94 1.42 4.58
N THR A 10 10.09 0.55 5.58
CA THR A 10 10.38 -0.87 5.37
C THR A 10 9.25 -1.55 4.60
N VAL A 11 7.99 -1.41 5.01
CA VAL A 11 6.83 -1.99 4.29
C VAL A 11 6.71 -1.48 2.86
N LEU A 12 7.04 -0.20 2.62
CA LEU A 12 6.97 0.37 1.27
C LEU A 12 8.06 -0.17 0.34
N ARG A 13 9.22 -0.53 0.88
CA ARG A 13 10.37 -1.06 0.14
C ARG A 13 10.33 -2.58 -0.03
N GLN A 14 9.96 -3.28 1.03
CA GLN A 14 9.99 -4.74 1.08
C GLN A 14 8.76 -5.21 1.86
N PRO A 15 7.60 -5.33 1.20
CA PRO A 15 6.38 -5.74 1.87
C PRO A 15 6.42 -7.25 2.14
N ASP A 16 6.70 -7.62 3.39
CA ASP A 16 6.61 -8.98 3.89
C ASP A 16 5.84 -9.04 5.24
N PRO A 17 5.42 -10.23 5.70
CA PRO A 17 4.69 -10.35 6.96
C PRO A 17 5.45 -9.79 8.18
N ALA A 18 6.78 -9.89 8.21
CA ALA A 18 7.58 -9.41 9.34
C ALA A 18 7.60 -7.87 9.39
N ALA A 19 7.75 -7.21 8.24
CA ALA A 19 7.67 -5.76 8.11
C ALA A 19 6.30 -5.23 8.56
N LEU A 20 5.21 -5.96 8.26
CA LEU A 20 3.86 -5.60 8.68
C LEU A 20 3.63 -5.77 10.18
N VAL A 21 4.25 -6.78 10.81
CA VAL A 21 4.24 -6.93 12.28
C VAL A 21 4.97 -5.74 12.92
N SER A 22 6.16 -5.38 12.44
CA SER A 22 6.88 -4.21 12.95
C SER A 22 6.08 -2.91 12.76
N LEU A 23 5.37 -2.75 11.62
CA LEU A 23 4.49 -1.61 11.41
C LEU A 23 3.30 -1.60 12.40
N GLN A 24 2.72 -2.76 12.69
CA GLN A 24 1.65 -2.90 13.67
C GLN A 24 2.13 -2.48 15.07
N GLU A 25 3.29 -2.96 15.50
CA GLU A 25 3.90 -2.62 16.78
C GLU A 25 4.16 -1.10 16.88
N ALA A 26 4.74 -0.51 15.84
CA ALA A 26 5.01 0.93 15.79
C ALA A 26 3.70 1.77 15.84
N LEU A 27 2.64 1.34 15.15
CA LEU A 27 1.32 1.98 15.21
C LEU A 27 0.71 1.93 16.61
N LEU A 28 0.82 0.78 17.29
CA LEU A 28 0.31 0.60 18.65
C LEU A 28 1.07 1.43 19.68
N ALA A 29 2.40 1.53 19.53
CA ALA A 29 3.28 2.24 20.44
C ALA A 29 3.23 3.77 20.25
N SER A 30 3.17 4.24 18.99
CA SER A 30 3.41 5.65 18.66
C SER A 30 2.16 6.46 18.37
N VAL A 31 1.03 5.81 18.03
CA VAL A 31 -0.20 6.50 17.65
C VAL A 31 -1.25 6.38 18.77
N PRO A 32 -1.88 7.48 19.20
CA PRO A 32 -2.99 7.44 20.16
C PRO A 32 -4.18 6.61 19.66
N ALA A 33 -4.99 6.12 20.59
CA ALA A 33 -6.24 5.44 20.26
C ALA A 33 -7.20 6.38 19.52
N GLY A 34 -7.73 5.94 18.38
CA GLY A 34 -8.64 6.72 17.56
C GLY A 34 -8.92 6.05 16.22
N SER A 35 -9.83 6.65 15.44
CA SER A 35 -10.24 6.13 14.13
C SER A 35 -9.06 5.97 13.17
N ALA A 36 -8.17 6.95 13.10
CA ALA A 36 -7.01 6.90 12.20
C ALA A 36 -6.07 5.72 12.51
N ARG A 37 -5.79 5.45 13.80
CA ARG A 37 -5.02 4.27 14.21
C ARG A 37 -5.75 2.98 13.86
N SER A 38 -7.04 2.90 14.16
CA SER A 38 -7.86 1.72 13.86
C SER A 38 -7.91 1.42 12.36
N GLN A 39 -7.97 2.44 11.51
CA GLN A 39 -7.95 2.29 10.06
C GLN A 39 -6.59 1.81 9.56
N ALA A 40 -5.50 2.41 10.01
CA ALA A 40 -4.15 1.98 9.66
C ALA A 40 -3.91 0.51 10.09
N LEU A 41 -4.30 0.15 11.31
CA LEU A 41 -4.22 -1.23 11.80
C LEU A 41 -5.07 -2.20 10.98
N ALA A 42 -6.28 -1.81 10.57
CA ALA A 42 -7.14 -2.65 9.73
C ALA A 42 -6.53 -2.89 8.35
N THR A 43 -5.92 -1.87 7.75
CA THR A 43 -5.20 -1.99 6.47
C THR A 43 -3.96 -2.88 6.63
N THR A 44 -3.17 -2.68 7.69
CA THR A 44 -1.99 -3.52 7.99
C THR A 44 -2.39 -4.99 8.18
N ALA A 45 -3.47 -5.26 8.92
CA ALA A 45 -3.99 -6.61 9.10
C ALA A 45 -4.45 -7.24 7.77
N GLY A 46 -5.21 -6.49 6.96
CA GLY A 46 -5.65 -6.97 5.65
C GLY A 46 -4.49 -7.30 4.71
N PHE A 47 -3.40 -6.51 4.76
CA PHE A 47 -2.20 -6.79 3.97
C PHE A 47 -1.44 -8.01 4.51
N TYR A 48 -1.32 -8.13 5.84
CA TYR A 48 -0.67 -9.26 6.48
C TYR A 48 -1.36 -10.57 6.15
N ASP A 49 -2.68 -10.63 6.29
CA ASP A 49 -3.49 -11.81 5.96
C ASP A 49 -3.33 -12.19 4.49
N TYR A 50 -3.29 -11.20 3.60
CA TYR A 50 -3.09 -11.44 2.17
C TYR A 50 -1.72 -12.08 1.88
N LEU A 51 -0.63 -11.53 2.44
CA LEU A 51 0.72 -12.08 2.22
C LEU A 51 0.85 -13.47 2.85
N LEU A 52 0.32 -13.69 4.05
CA LEU A 52 0.38 -14.97 4.74
C LEU A 52 -0.43 -16.06 4.01
N GLU A 53 -1.60 -15.71 3.48
CA GLU A 53 -2.39 -16.64 2.67
C GLU A 53 -1.68 -16.97 1.35
N LEU A 54 -0.97 -16.03 0.73
CA LEU A 54 -0.13 -16.32 -0.44
C LEU A 54 1.05 -17.23 -0.06
N GLU A 55 1.73 -16.99 1.05
CA GLU A 55 2.80 -17.88 1.55
C GLU A 55 2.32 -19.32 1.78
N GLY A 56 1.11 -19.49 2.32
CA GLY A 56 0.52 -20.80 2.57
C GLY A 56 0.02 -21.54 1.31
N LYS A 57 -0.01 -20.87 0.15
CA LYS A 57 -0.56 -21.38 -1.12
C LYS A 57 0.45 -21.46 -2.25
N LEU A 58 1.56 -20.73 -2.15
CA LEU A 58 2.60 -20.69 -3.16
C LEU A 58 3.73 -21.66 -2.80
N THR A 59 4.32 -22.29 -3.80
CA THR A 59 5.56 -23.06 -3.61
C THR A 59 6.71 -22.12 -3.21
N ALA A 60 7.75 -22.64 -2.57
CA ALA A 60 8.93 -21.85 -2.18
C ALA A 60 9.57 -21.09 -3.36
N ARG A 61 9.53 -21.68 -4.57
CA ARG A 61 10.00 -21.03 -5.79
C ARG A 61 9.11 -19.84 -6.17
N GLN A 62 7.79 -20.02 -6.18
CA GLN A 62 6.84 -18.95 -6.48
C GLN A 62 6.89 -17.83 -5.44
N LEU A 63 7.11 -18.18 -4.17
CA LEU A 63 7.25 -17.19 -3.11
C LEU A 63 8.54 -16.36 -3.27
N SER A 64 9.66 -17.00 -3.61
CA SER A 64 10.91 -16.28 -3.90
C SER A 64 10.79 -15.39 -5.14
N GLU A 65 10.11 -15.87 -6.19
CA GLU A 65 9.78 -15.06 -7.37
C GLU A 65 8.88 -13.88 -6.96
N LEU A 66 7.82 -14.11 -6.16
CA LEU A 66 6.92 -13.06 -5.66
C LEU A 66 7.66 -11.99 -4.87
N ALA A 67 8.50 -12.37 -3.90
CA ALA A 67 9.27 -11.44 -3.09
C ALA A 67 10.17 -10.57 -3.98
N THR A 68 10.78 -11.16 -5.01
CA THR A 68 11.57 -10.42 -6.01
C THR A 68 10.70 -9.42 -6.77
N TRP A 69 9.50 -9.81 -7.21
CA TRP A 69 8.60 -8.90 -7.91
C TRP A 69 8.10 -7.77 -7.02
N LEU A 70 7.77 -8.05 -5.76
CA LEU A 70 7.35 -7.05 -4.79
C LEU A 70 8.48 -6.08 -4.44
N ASP A 71 9.72 -6.55 -4.32
CA ASP A 71 10.89 -5.71 -4.07
C ASP A 71 11.21 -4.79 -5.26
N VAL A 72 11.06 -5.29 -6.50
CA VAL A 72 11.26 -4.46 -7.70
C VAL A 72 10.11 -3.47 -7.94
N ALA A 73 8.88 -3.88 -7.63
CA ALA A 73 7.69 -3.04 -7.79
C ALA A 73 7.42 -2.17 -6.56
N ALA A 74 8.23 -2.29 -5.51
CA ALA A 74 8.12 -1.52 -4.30
C ALA A 74 8.17 -0.02 -4.58
N MET A 75 7.46 0.75 -3.77
CA MET A 75 7.48 2.21 -3.93
C MET A 75 8.86 2.73 -3.54
N GLY A 76 9.51 3.42 -4.48
CA GLY A 76 10.79 4.06 -4.23
C GLY A 76 10.73 5.11 -3.12
N LEU A 77 11.85 5.29 -2.42
CA LEU A 77 12.01 6.27 -1.34
C LEU A 77 11.63 7.70 -1.78
N VAL A 78 11.82 8.03 -3.07
CA VAL A 78 11.46 9.33 -3.65
C VAL A 78 9.93 9.56 -3.66
N ALA A 79 9.12 8.54 -3.95
CA ALA A 79 7.67 8.65 -3.89
C ALA A 79 7.18 8.87 -2.45
N PHE A 80 7.83 8.22 -1.49
CA PHE A 80 7.60 8.42 -0.05
C PHE A 80 8.00 9.83 0.42
N GLU A 81 9.17 10.31 0.02
CA GLU A 81 9.65 11.66 0.35
C GLU A 81 8.74 12.74 -0.25
N ASN A 82 8.27 12.59 -1.50
CA ASN A 82 7.35 13.53 -2.12
C ASN A 82 5.99 13.64 -1.41
N VAL A 83 5.49 12.54 -0.84
CA VAL A 83 4.26 12.55 -0.03
C VAL A 83 4.50 13.22 1.32
N ILE A 84 5.60 12.88 2.00
CA ILE A 84 5.95 13.47 3.30
C ILE A 84 6.23 14.96 3.17
N SER A 85 6.86 15.40 2.09
CA SER A 85 7.13 16.81 1.80
C SER A 85 5.90 17.59 1.30
N GLY A 86 4.72 16.95 1.19
CA GLY A 86 3.49 17.60 0.75
C GLY A 86 3.48 18.04 -0.72
N GLN A 87 4.41 17.53 -1.55
CA GLN A 87 4.53 17.88 -2.97
C GLN A 87 3.70 16.96 -3.89
N ALA A 88 3.14 15.87 -3.35
CA ALA A 88 2.33 14.92 -4.12
C ALA A 88 1.00 15.56 -4.58
N THR A 89 0.85 15.73 -5.89
CA THR A 89 -0.18 16.61 -6.48
C THR A 89 -1.51 15.93 -6.81
N ASP A 90 -1.61 14.60 -6.83
CA ASP A 90 -2.90 13.85 -6.93
C ASP A 90 -2.66 12.34 -6.66
N LEU A 91 -3.60 11.63 -6.03
CA LEU A 91 -3.54 10.17 -5.84
C LEU A 91 -3.54 9.45 -7.21
N SER A 92 -4.25 10.02 -8.19
CA SER A 92 -4.34 9.46 -9.53
C SER A 92 -3.01 9.53 -10.29
N SER A 93 -2.24 10.62 -10.12
CA SER A 93 -0.93 10.78 -10.75
C SER A 93 0.12 9.89 -10.08
N MET A 94 0.02 9.68 -8.75
CA MET A 94 0.86 8.72 -8.04
C MET A 94 0.61 7.28 -8.50
N LEU A 95 -0.66 6.87 -8.64
CA LEU A 95 -1.02 5.56 -9.18
C LEU A 95 -0.55 5.41 -10.63
N THR A 96 -0.73 6.43 -11.47
CA THR A 96 -0.29 6.38 -12.87
C THR A 96 1.24 6.30 -12.98
N GLY A 97 1.99 7.05 -12.15
CA GLY A 97 3.44 6.96 -12.07
C GLY A 97 3.93 5.59 -11.58
N LEU A 98 3.29 5.06 -10.54
CA LEU A 98 3.60 3.74 -9.98
C LEU A 98 3.32 2.61 -10.97
N LEU A 99 2.19 2.68 -11.69
CA LEU A 99 1.81 1.73 -12.73
C LEU A 99 2.71 1.82 -13.96
N ALA A 100 3.15 3.02 -14.35
CA ALA A 100 4.04 3.21 -15.49
C ALA A 100 5.46 2.66 -15.21
N GLU A 101 5.97 2.84 -13.99
CA GLU A 101 7.26 2.30 -13.57
C GLU A 101 7.22 0.77 -13.39
N SER A 102 6.13 0.21 -12.84
CA SER A 102 5.99 -1.24 -12.67
C SER A 102 5.67 -1.99 -13.97
N ALA A 103 4.94 -1.37 -14.91
CA ALA A 103 4.65 -1.94 -16.23
C ALA A 103 5.92 -2.18 -17.08
N MET A 104 6.95 -1.36 -16.93
CA MET A 104 8.24 -1.57 -17.61
C MET A 104 8.96 -2.85 -17.15
N VAL A 105 8.76 -3.24 -15.89
CA VAL A 105 9.40 -4.44 -15.31
C VAL A 105 8.61 -5.70 -15.61
N ALA A 106 7.28 -5.62 -15.56
CA ALA A 106 6.35 -6.73 -15.83
C ALA A 106 6.44 -7.26 -17.27
N ALA A 107 6.67 -6.38 -18.25
CA ALA A 107 6.78 -6.75 -19.66
C ALA A 107 7.96 -7.71 -19.98
N SER A 108 8.88 -7.98 -19.05
CA SER A 108 10.12 -8.68 -19.36
C SER A 108 10.07 -10.21 -19.27
N ARG A 109 9.07 -10.88 -18.66
CA ARG A 109 9.20 -12.33 -18.39
C ARG A 109 7.88 -13.10 -18.50
N GLN A 110 7.77 -13.90 -19.56
CA GLN A 110 6.63 -14.79 -19.83
C GLN A 110 6.49 -15.91 -18.79
N HIS A 111 5.23 -16.11 -18.37
CA HIS A 111 4.64 -17.35 -17.88
C HIS A 111 5.10 -17.91 -16.53
N VAL A 112 4.25 -17.72 -15.52
CA VAL A 112 4.02 -18.78 -14.52
C VAL A 112 2.53 -19.10 -14.46
N LYS A 113 2.08 -20.03 -15.32
CA LYS A 113 0.70 -20.58 -15.36
C LYS A 113 0.26 -21.32 -14.07
N ALA A 114 1.05 -21.25 -13.00
CA ALA A 114 0.87 -22.04 -11.77
C ALA A 114 0.31 -21.22 -10.58
N TRP A 115 -0.03 -19.94 -10.77
CA TRP A 115 -0.53 -19.08 -9.69
C TRP A 115 -2.06 -19.02 -9.64
N GLU A 116 -2.72 -19.44 -10.73
CA GLU A 116 -4.08 -19.02 -11.06
C GLU A 116 -5.17 -19.61 -10.15
N ALA A 117 -5.02 -20.85 -9.68
CA ALA A 117 -6.06 -21.53 -8.90
C ALA A 117 -5.98 -21.24 -7.39
N GLU A 118 -4.77 -21.20 -6.82
CA GLU A 118 -4.58 -21.15 -5.37
C GLU A 118 -4.51 -19.71 -4.83
N ALA A 119 -4.09 -18.74 -5.65
CA ALA A 119 -4.02 -17.33 -5.26
C ALA A 119 -5.35 -16.59 -5.42
N LYS A 120 -6.36 -17.16 -6.11
CA LYS A 120 -7.61 -16.47 -6.42
C LYS A 120 -8.40 -16.04 -5.19
N ILE A 121 -8.59 -16.96 -4.24
CA ILE A 121 -9.35 -16.69 -3.02
C ILE A 121 -8.70 -15.57 -2.18
N PRO A 122 -7.39 -15.64 -1.84
CA PRO A 122 -6.74 -14.56 -1.09
C PRO A 122 -6.80 -13.22 -1.86
N HIS A 123 -6.61 -13.26 -3.18
CA HIS A 123 -6.67 -12.07 -4.03
C HIS A 123 -8.05 -11.41 -4.04
N ASP A 124 -9.12 -12.19 -4.23
CA ASP A 124 -10.50 -11.68 -4.22
C ASP A 124 -10.86 -11.06 -2.86
N ARG A 125 -10.42 -11.69 -1.76
CA ARG A 125 -10.65 -11.18 -0.40
C ARG A 125 -9.89 -9.88 -0.15
N ALA A 126 -8.63 -9.81 -0.55
CA ALA A 126 -7.84 -8.60 -0.45
C ALA A 126 -8.43 -7.46 -1.31
N ALA A 127 -8.87 -7.75 -2.53
CA ALA A 127 -9.54 -6.77 -3.38
C ALA A 127 -10.85 -6.28 -2.77
N TRP A 128 -11.62 -7.17 -2.14
CA TRP A 128 -12.83 -6.79 -1.39
C TRP A 128 -12.51 -5.86 -0.21
N HIS A 129 -11.47 -6.17 0.57
CA HIS A 129 -11.01 -5.32 1.67
C HIS A 129 -10.62 -3.92 1.17
N LEU A 130 -9.79 -3.84 0.12
CA LEU A 130 -9.32 -2.59 -0.45
C LEU A 130 -10.48 -1.72 -0.96
N ARG A 131 -11.52 -2.32 -1.56
CA ARG A 131 -12.72 -1.56 -1.98
C ARG A 131 -13.35 -0.79 -0.84
N ALA A 132 -13.55 -1.45 0.29
CA ALA A 132 -14.14 -0.82 1.46
C ALA A 132 -13.22 0.25 2.05
N ALA A 133 -11.91 0.01 2.08
CA ALA A 133 -10.95 0.95 2.63
C ALA A 133 -10.78 2.22 1.77
N TYR A 134 -10.68 2.08 0.44
CA TYR A 134 -10.63 3.21 -0.48
C TYR A 134 -11.94 4.00 -0.54
N TRP A 135 -13.08 3.34 -0.37
CA TRP A 135 -14.36 4.03 -0.22
C TRP A 135 -14.35 4.97 0.99
N ARG A 136 -13.98 4.47 2.17
CA ARG A 136 -13.88 5.28 3.40
C ARG A 136 -12.88 6.43 3.24
N LEU A 137 -11.72 6.15 2.66
CA LEU A 137 -10.72 7.19 2.37
C LEU A 137 -11.31 8.29 1.48
N SER A 138 -12.12 7.92 0.48
CA SER A 138 -12.80 8.90 -0.37
C SER A 138 -13.87 9.69 0.39
N GLU A 139 -14.61 9.09 1.31
CA GLU A 139 -15.58 9.81 2.15
C GLU A 139 -14.89 10.85 3.04
N GLU A 140 -13.70 10.53 3.55
CA GLU A 140 -12.93 11.41 4.43
C GLU A 140 -12.24 12.55 3.67
N ARG A 141 -11.61 12.24 2.53
CA ARG A 141 -10.81 13.21 1.77
C ARG A 141 -11.60 14.00 0.75
N GLN A 142 -12.72 13.46 0.28
CA GLN A 142 -13.55 14.04 -0.78
C GLN A 142 -15.05 13.85 -0.44
N PRO A 143 -15.53 14.47 0.65
CA PRO A 143 -16.89 14.29 1.12
C PRO A 143 -17.93 14.71 0.07
N ASP A 144 -17.63 15.77 -0.68
CA ASP A 144 -18.51 16.34 -1.70
C ASP A 144 -18.47 15.61 -3.05
N LEU A 145 -17.65 14.56 -3.19
CA LEU A 145 -17.59 13.79 -4.43
C LEU A 145 -18.91 13.04 -4.66
N PRO A 146 -19.58 13.23 -5.80
CA PRO A 146 -20.81 12.50 -6.11
C PRO A 146 -20.59 10.98 -6.10
N VAL A 147 -21.58 10.24 -5.57
CA VAL A 147 -21.52 8.78 -5.41
C VAL A 147 -21.14 8.07 -6.71
N ASP A 148 -21.71 8.48 -7.85
CA ASP A 148 -21.41 7.85 -9.15
C ASP A 148 -19.95 8.05 -9.57
N GLN A 149 -19.38 9.23 -9.30
CA GLN A 149 -17.97 9.51 -9.58
C GLN A 149 -17.05 8.75 -8.63
N ARG A 150 -17.42 8.65 -7.35
CA ARG A 150 -16.70 7.85 -6.35
C ARG A 150 -16.67 6.37 -6.76
N LEU A 151 -17.81 5.82 -7.16
CA LEU A 151 -17.92 4.44 -7.65
C LEU A 151 -17.11 4.22 -8.92
N ALA A 152 -17.14 5.15 -9.88
CA ALA A 152 -16.35 5.04 -11.11
C ALA A 152 -14.84 5.00 -10.82
N ARG A 153 -14.35 5.88 -9.94
CA ARG A 153 -12.94 5.89 -9.50
C ARG A 153 -12.57 4.60 -8.77
N LEU A 154 -13.42 4.15 -7.85
CA LEU A 154 -13.18 2.91 -7.11
C LEU A 154 -13.11 1.70 -8.04
N ARG A 155 -14.02 1.62 -9.03
CA ARG A 155 -14.01 0.54 -10.03
C ARG A 155 -12.71 0.55 -10.82
N SER A 156 -12.33 1.70 -11.38
CA SER A 156 -11.09 1.84 -12.15
C SER A 156 -9.85 1.44 -11.34
N LEU A 157 -9.80 1.80 -10.05
CA LEU A 157 -8.68 1.48 -9.16
C LEU A 157 -8.49 -0.03 -8.95
N VAL A 158 -9.58 -0.77 -8.81
CA VAL A 158 -9.57 -2.21 -8.49
C VAL A 158 -9.87 -3.08 -9.71
N GLU A 159 -10.04 -2.49 -10.89
CA GLU A 159 -10.29 -3.18 -12.15
C GLU A 159 -9.17 -4.15 -12.52
N PRO A 160 -7.88 -3.79 -12.37
CA PRO A 160 -6.79 -4.74 -12.59
C PRO A 160 -6.86 -5.97 -11.66
N ALA A 161 -7.46 -5.83 -10.48
CA ALA A 161 -7.62 -6.91 -9.49
C ALA A 161 -8.83 -7.83 -9.77
N ASN A 162 -9.63 -7.55 -10.80
CA ASN A 162 -10.84 -8.29 -11.13
C ASN A 162 -10.66 -9.35 -12.23
N ALA A 163 -9.44 -9.61 -12.71
CA ALA A 163 -9.29 -10.59 -13.78
C ALA A 163 -9.68 -12.00 -13.33
N THR A 164 -10.14 -12.80 -14.29
CA THR A 164 -10.65 -14.16 -14.08
C THR A 164 -9.58 -15.10 -13.52
N THR A 165 -8.32 -14.86 -13.87
CA THR A 165 -7.14 -15.60 -13.43
C THR A 165 -6.21 -14.66 -12.69
N VAL A 166 -5.61 -15.10 -11.57
CA VAL A 166 -4.64 -14.29 -10.82
C VAL A 166 -3.22 -14.51 -11.35
N SER A 167 -2.63 -13.46 -11.90
CA SER A 167 -1.22 -13.41 -12.31
C SER A 167 -0.33 -12.79 -11.23
N SER A 168 0.99 -12.96 -11.37
CA SER A 168 1.98 -12.30 -10.52
C SER A 168 1.86 -10.77 -10.59
N GLU A 169 1.55 -10.21 -11.76
CA GLU A 169 1.33 -8.77 -11.95
C GLU A 169 0.18 -8.28 -11.10
N GLN A 170 -0.93 -9.02 -11.05
CA GLN A 170 -2.08 -8.62 -10.24
C GLN A 170 -1.78 -8.71 -8.75
N ILE A 171 -1.01 -9.72 -8.33
CA ILE A 171 -0.61 -9.83 -6.92
C ILE A 171 0.25 -8.64 -6.52
N VAL A 172 1.20 -8.25 -7.36
CA VAL A 172 2.04 -7.06 -7.19
C VAL A 172 1.19 -5.81 -7.12
N LEU A 173 0.28 -5.62 -8.08
CA LEU A 173 -0.63 -4.47 -8.12
C LEU A 173 -1.46 -4.36 -6.83
N LEU A 174 -1.97 -5.48 -6.32
CA LEU A 174 -2.76 -5.47 -5.09
C LEU A 174 -1.89 -5.13 -3.87
N GLY A 175 -0.65 -5.63 -3.81
CA GLY A 175 0.34 -5.22 -2.81
C GLY A 175 0.64 -3.73 -2.85
N GLN A 176 0.84 -3.17 -4.04
CA GLN A 176 1.04 -1.73 -4.25
C GLN A 176 -0.15 -0.89 -3.78
N LEU A 177 -1.38 -1.36 -4.00
CA LEU A 177 -2.58 -0.69 -3.49
C LEU A 177 -2.62 -0.67 -1.95
N PHE A 178 -2.25 -1.76 -1.27
CA PHE A 178 -2.10 -1.74 0.18
C PHE A 178 -1.02 -0.75 0.63
N GLN A 179 0.15 -0.77 0.00
CA GLN A 179 1.25 0.13 0.32
C GLN A 179 0.86 1.61 0.16
N LEU A 180 0.16 1.96 -0.94
CA LEU A 180 -0.33 3.32 -1.15
C LEU A 180 -1.36 3.73 -0.10
N LEU A 181 -2.29 2.85 0.23
CA LEU A 181 -3.30 3.11 1.24
C LEU A 181 -2.66 3.34 2.63
N LEU A 182 -1.68 2.51 3.01
CA LEU A 182 -0.90 2.68 4.23
C LEU A 182 -0.14 4.00 4.24
N LEU A 183 0.51 4.36 3.13
CA LEU A 183 1.21 5.64 3.00
C LEU A 183 0.27 6.82 3.24
N VAL A 184 -0.91 6.82 2.63
CA VAL A 184 -1.89 7.91 2.77
C VAL A 184 -2.48 7.98 4.18
N GLN A 185 -2.72 6.83 4.83
CA GLN A 185 -3.27 6.76 6.19
C GLN A 185 -2.25 7.16 7.26
N ILE A 186 -0.98 6.77 7.08
CA ILE A 186 0.06 6.92 8.11
C ILE A 186 0.85 8.22 7.96
N SER A 187 1.01 8.75 6.74
CA SER A 187 1.67 10.04 6.52
C SER A 187 1.19 11.18 7.45
N PRO A 188 -0.11 11.43 7.66
CA PRO A 188 -0.57 12.48 8.57
C PRO A 188 -0.36 12.15 10.06
N LEU A 189 -0.02 10.90 10.39
CA LEU A 189 0.27 10.44 11.76
C LEU A 189 1.77 10.54 12.08
N LEU A 190 2.61 10.80 11.08
CA LEU A 190 4.02 11.06 11.32
C LEU A 190 4.14 12.42 12.03
N PRO A 191 5.00 12.53 13.06
CA PRO A 191 5.26 13.80 13.70
C PRO A 191 5.75 14.77 12.63
N ALA A 192 5.12 15.95 12.55
CA ALA A 192 5.61 17.03 11.73
C ALA A 192 7.09 17.23 12.05
N ALA A 193 7.95 17.17 11.03
CA ALA A 193 9.37 17.45 11.20
C ALA A 193 9.45 18.80 11.94
N GLN A 194 9.93 18.75 13.19
CA GLN A 194 9.98 19.90 14.06
C GLN A 194 10.71 21.00 13.30
N SER A 195 10.00 22.06 12.96
CA SER A 195 10.59 23.25 12.37
C SER A 195 11.51 23.83 13.44
N GLU A 196 12.79 23.50 13.36
CA GLU A 196 13.86 24.23 14.02
C GLU A 196 13.95 25.61 13.38
N SER A 197 13.00 26.47 13.75
CA SER A 197 13.12 27.91 13.68
C SER A 197 12.89 28.44 15.10
N SER A 198 13.75 28.01 16.01
CA SER A 198 14.14 28.89 17.10
C SER A 198 14.98 30.00 16.46
N GLU A 199 14.28 31.01 15.93
CA GLU A 199 14.84 32.35 15.83
C GLU A 199 15.28 32.73 17.25
N ASP A 200 16.55 32.49 17.54
CA ASP A 200 17.23 33.10 18.68
C ASP A 200 17.52 34.56 18.28
N GLY A 201 16.44 35.35 18.25
CA GLY A 201 16.48 36.79 18.28
C GLY A 201 16.58 37.22 19.74
N GLY A 202 17.74 37.72 20.14
CA GLY A 202 17.95 38.15 21.52
C GLY A 202 19.24 38.93 21.75
N ALA A 203 19.36 40.07 21.07
CA ALA A 203 20.08 41.32 21.42
C ALA A 203 21.46 41.24 22.10
#